data_AF-A0A932UBB4-F1
#
_entry.id   AF-A0A932UBB4-F1
#
_cell.length_a   1.000
_cell.length_b   1.000
_cell.length_c   1.000
_cell.angle_alpha   90.00
_cell.angle_beta   90.00
_cell.angle_gamma   90.00
#
_symmetry.space_group_name_H-M   'P 1'
#
loop_
_entity.id
_entity.type
_entity.pdbx_description
1 polymer ?
#
loop_
_entity_poly.entity_id
_entity_poly.type
_entity_poly.pdbx_seq_one_letter_code
_entity_poly.pdbx_strand_id
1 'polypeptide(L)'
;MLKRHDHAQIWLLWYLHALWAGLAAVIVVLFVFVTVAVILASSVTLVAKPLVGTELALAHWLVMLAGSRLFDPSTPTPYLAAATYSAVGLAWSVVYGRWYEPYLSGPCWQRGALVALVAWVLSSLVLFPMLGMGPLGFELGAGPLPVIGSLLLHLIYGAGLGLAYEAVGDRQFLIAAPHYDLLPGAFRLPDGASAGRGLIVGGLLGATVGLLSLSFVRLSSDRALLELPAALWTFVAVIAGGVVGSIVLPSLSSGSSELADAEDLGPLARRRGLRVVDSNGCCPRGYEAGDTFTCTAAGEISPPLCPLAAAALQPLLAAMVAGEPGAPERVCCPIHDHMLVLQLDPISPQSATPLPPPVTQR
;
A
#
# COMPACT_ATOMS: atom_id res chain seq x y z
N MET A 1 -30.69 14.48 0.45
CA MET A 1 -30.59 14.02 1.86
C MET A 1 -30.36 12.52 1.84
N LEU A 2 -29.10 12.07 1.91
CA LEU A 2 -28.79 10.68 2.21
C LEU A 2 -29.30 10.38 3.63
N LYS A 3 -29.94 9.23 3.84
CA LYS A 3 -30.51 8.90 5.15
C LYS A 3 -29.35 8.67 6.12
N ARG A 4 -29.54 9.03 7.39
CA ARG A 4 -28.57 8.80 8.48
C ARG A 4 -28.05 7.35 8.56
N HIS A 5 -28.81 6.39 8.04
CA HIS A 5 -28.43 4.98 7.92
C HIS A 5 -27.28 4.72 6.93
N ASP A 6 -27.18 5.51 5.86
CA ASP A 6 -26.19 5.31 4.80
C ASP A 6 -24.78 5.67 5.31
N HIS A 7 -24.68 6.71 6.15
CA HIS A 7 -23.41 7.12 6.75
C HIS A 7 -22.80 6.03 7.65
N ALA A 8 -23.60 5.37 8.50
CA ALA A 8 -23.07 4.35 9.41
C ALA A 8 -22.50 3.13 8.65
N GLN A 9 -23.14 2.73 7.54
CA GLN A 9 -22.66 1.64 6.70
C GLN A 9 -21.34 2.00 5.99
N ILE A 10 -21.24 3.22 5.46
CA ILE A 10 -20.00 3.71 4.83
C ILE A 10 -18.84 3.69 5.83
N TRP A 11 -19.06 4.22 7.05
CA TRP A 11 -18.03 4.19 8.09
C TRP A 11 -17.62 2.77 8.47
N LEU A 12 -18.57 1.85 8.64
CA LEU A 12 -18.26 0.46 8.98
C LEU A 12 -17.43 -0.23 7.89
N LEU A 13 -17.81 -0.08 6.61
CA LEU A 13 -17.07 -0.64 5.48
C LEU A 13 -15.64 -0.09 5.41
N TRP A 14 -15.49 1.21 5.66
CA TRP A 14 -14.18 1.86 5.70
C TRP A 14 -13.30 1.33 6.84
N TYR A 15 -13.85 1.16 8.05
CA TYR A 15 -13.10 0.57 9.18
C TYR A 15 -12.69 -0.87 8.90
N LEU A 16 -13.58 -1.69 8.34
CA LEU A 16 -13.26 -3.07 7.98
C LEU A 16 -12.13 -3.14 6.95
N HIS A 17 -12.13 -2.25 5.95
CA HIS A 17 -11.02 -2.13 5.01
C HIS A 17 -9.73 -1.82 5.74
N ALA A 18 -9.71 -0.77 6.56
CA ALA A 18 -8.54 -0.35 7.29
C ALA A 18 -7.93 -1.49 8.12
N LEU A 19 -8.79 -2.29 8.76
CA LEU A 19 -8.39 -3.47 9.52
C LEU A 19 -7.85 -4.60 8.64
N TRP A 20 -8.47 -4.87 7.48
CA TRP A 20 -7.98 -5.87 6.52
C TRP A 20 -6.61 -5.50 5.94
N ALA A 21 -6.42 -4.24 5.55
CA ALA A 21 -5.14 -3.74 5.06
C ALA A 21 -4.05 -3.81 6.15
N GLY A 22 -4.40 -3.43 7.39
CA GLY A 22 -3.54 -3.57 8.55
C GLY A 22 -3.15 -5.02 8.84
N LEU A 23 -4.13 -5.94 8.80
CA LEU A 23 -3.90 -7.36 9.04
C LEU A 23 -2.96 -7.95 7.98
N ALA A 24 -3.17 -7.64 6.71
CA ALA A 24 -2.29 -8.08 5.62
C ALA A 24 -0.84 -7.61 5.85
N ALA A 25 -0.64 -6.34 6.19
CA ALA A 25 0.69 -5.79 6.48
C ALA A 25 1.34 -6.43 7.73
N VAL A 26 0.57 -6.65 8.80
CA VAL A 26 1.05 -7.33 10.02
C VAL A 26 1.51 -8.76 9.70
N ILE A 27 0.74 -9.51 8.91
CA ILE A 27 1.11 -10.88 8.52
C ILE A 27 2.45 -10.90 7.76
N VAL A 28 2.62 -10.00 6.79
CA VAL A 28 3.87 -9.88 6.03
C VAL A 28 5.06 -9.61 6.96
N VAL A 29 4.91 -8.65 7.88
CA VAL A 29 6.02 -8.27 8.76
C VAL A 29 6.33 -9.34 9.80
N LEU A 30 5.31 -9.98 10.38
CA LEU A 30 5.52 -11.10 11.29
C LEU A 30 6.23 -12.24 10.58
N PHE A 31 5.89 -12.54 9.33
CA PHE A 31 6.60 -13.53 8.53
C PHE A 31 8.07 -13.15 8.31
N VAL A 32 8.35 -11.89 7.95
CA VAL A 32 9.73 -11.39 7.78
C VAL A 32 10.49 -11.49 9.10
N PHE A 33 9.91 -11.03 10.21
CA PHE A 33 10.50 -11.08 11.54
C PHE A 33 10.87 -12.50 11.94
N VAL A 34 9.92 -13.43 11.80
CA VAL A 34 10.08 -14.84 12.12
C VAL A 34 11.16 -15.49 11.23
N THR A 35 11.18 -15.20 9.93
CA THR A 35 12.22 -15.66 8.99
C THR A 35 13.60 -15.14 9.39
N VAL A 36 13.72 -13.85 9.68
CA VAL A 36 14.98 -13.23 10.11
C VAL A 36 15.45 -13.82 11.45
N ALA A 37 14.54 -14.03 12.40
CA ALA A 37 14.86 -14.66 13.68
C ALA A 37 15.48 -16.05 13.52
N VAL A 38 14.92 -16.87 12.62
CA VAL A 38 15.43 -18.21 12.34
C VAL A 38 16.77 -18.19 11.62
N ILE A 39 16.94 -17.31 10.65
CA ILE A 39 18.24 -17.10 9.98
C ILE A 39 19.28 -16.63 11.00
N LEU A 40 18.92 -15.70 11.88
CA LEU A 40 19.79 -15.18 12.93
C LEU A 40 20.22 -16.29 13.90
N ALA A 41 19.27 -17.06 14.43
CA ALA A 41 19.57 -18.18 15.32
C ALA A 41 20.49 -19.22 14.67
N SER A 42 20.23 -19.53 13.39
CA SER A 42 21.04 -20.50 12.62
C SER A 42 22.43 -19.96 12.27
N SER A 43 22.54 -18.67 11.93
CA SER A 43 23.84 -18.04 11.64
C SER A 43 24.72 -17.91 12.89
N VAL A 44 24.10 -17.68 14.06
CA VAL A 44 24.84 -17.62 15.33
C VAL A 44 25.46 -18.96 15.69
N THR A 45 24.73 -20.06 15.49
CA THR A 45 25.23 -21.41 15.81
C THR A 45 26.28 -21.90 14.83
N LEU A 46 26.09 -21.64 13.53
CA LEU A 46 27.00 -22.12 12.48
C LEU A 46 28.22 -21.24 12.25
N VAL A 47 28.09 -19.92 12.42
CA VAL A 47 29.13 -18.95 11.99
C VAL A 47 29.62 -18.08 13.14
N ALA A 48 28.72 -17.47 13.92
CA ALA A 48 29.14 -16.46 14.89
C ALA A 48 29.87 -17.07 16.10
N LYS A 49 29.36 -18.17 16.68
CA LYS A 49 29.95 -18.83 17.87
C LYS A 49 31.42 -19.22 17.68
N PRO A 50 31.84 -19.89 16.58
CA PRO A 50 33.26 -20.18 16.32
C PRO A 50 34.15 -18.94 16.21
N LEU A 51 33.57 -17.78 15.88
CA LEU A 51 34.29 -16.53 15.67
C LEU A 51 34.30 -15.63 16.92
N VAL A 52 33.62 -16.01 18.01
CA VAL A 52 33.64 -15.26 19.28
C VAL A 52 35.06 -15.31 19.85
N GLY A 53 35.75 -14.17 19.79
CA GLY A 53 37.17 -14.01 20.13
C GLY A 53 38.02 -13.38 19.03
N THR A 54 37.47 -13.19 17.82
CA THR A 54 38.21 -12.63 16.66
C THR A 54 38.10 -11.11 16.50
N GLU A 55 37.79 -10.34 17.55
CA GLU A 55 37.55 -8.88 17.52
C GLU A 55 36.44 -8.41 16.54
N LEU A 56 35.70 -9.34 15.90
CA LEU A 56 34.65 -8.99 14.95
C LEU A 56 33.38 -8.54 15.68
N ALA A 57 33.19 -7.22 15.80
CA ALA A 57 32.05 -6.60 16.47
C ALA A 57 30.69 -7.14 15.98
N LEU A 58 30.54 -7.42 14.68
CA LEU A 58 29.31 -7.96 14.11
C LEU A 58 28.95 -9.35 14.67
N ALA A 59 29.94 -10.25 14.83
CA ALA A 59 29.68 -11.57 15.39
C ALA A 59 29.22 -11.47 16.85
N HIS A 60 29.84 -10.57 17.63
CA HIS A 60 29.41 -10.28 18.99
C HIS A 60 27.98 -9.72 19.03
N TRP A 61 27.65 -8.74 18.18
CA TRP A 61 26.31 -8.16 18.11
C TRP A 61 25.23 -9.18 17.74
N LEU A 62 25.50 -10.06 16.78
CA LEU A 62 24.57 -11.13 16.39
C LEU A 62 24.34 -12.12 17.53
N VAL A 63 25.40 -12.50 18.26
CA VAL A 63 25.30 -13.36 19.45
C VAL A 63 24.47 -12.70 20.55
N MET A 64 24.73 -11.42 20.85
CA MET A 64 23.97 -10.66 21.85
C MET A 64 22.50 -10.51 21.46
N LEU A 65 22.22 -10.26 20.18
CA LEU A 65 20.85 -10.14 19.67
C LEU A 65 20.11 -11.47 19.79
N ALA A 66 20.70 -12.56 19.31
CA ALA A 66 20.10 -13.89 19.34
C ALA A 66 19.92 -14.44 20.76
N GLY A 67 20.79 -14.05 21.69
CA GLY A 67 20.70 -14.42 23.11
C GLY A 67 19.76 -13.54 23.94
N SER A 68 19.11 -12.54 23.33
CA SER A 68 18.21 -11.64 24.06
C SER A 68 16.86 -12.30 24.37
N ARG A 69 16.19 -11.80 25.42
CA ARG A 69 14.84 -12.25 25.83
C ARG A 69 13.79 -12.12 24.73
N LEU A 70 14.04 -11.26 23.72
CA LEU A 70 13.15 -11.05 22.60
C LEU A 70 13.04 -12.29 21.70
N PHE A 71 14.11 -13.08 21.61
CA PHE A 71 14.19 -14.28 20.77
C PHE A 71 14.18 -15.59 21.56
N ASP A 72 14.06 -15.53 22.89
CA ASP A 72 13.98 -16.71 23.73
C ASP A 72 12.56 -17.32 23.69
N PRO A 73 12.36 -18.45 22.98
CA PRO A 73 11.04 -19.07 22.84
C PRO A 73 10.52 -19.65 24.16
N SER A 74 11.38 -19.84 25.16
CA SER A 74 10.98 -20.34 26.47
C SER A 74 10.28 -19.27 27.32
N THR A 75 10.34 -18.00 26.90
CA THR A 75 9.70 -16.88 27.59
C THR A 75 8.40 -16.45 26.89
N PRO A 76 7.45 -15.84 27.60
CA PRO A 76 6.25 -15.26 26.97
C PRO A 76 6.56 -14.01 26.13
N THR A 77 7.76 -13.44 26.25
CA THR A 77 8.19 -12.18 25.63
C THR A 77 7.95 -12.11 24.11
N PRO A 78 8.39 -13.08 23.28
CA PRO A 78 8.15 -13.04 21.83
C PRO A 78 6.66 -13.05 21.48
N TYR A 79 5.83 -13.80 22.22
CA TYR A 79 4.38 -13.85 21.97
C TYR A 79 3.69 -12.54 22.37
N LEU A 80 4.07 -11.96 23.51
CA LEU A 80 3.58 -10.65 23.93
C LEU A 80 4.03 -9.54 22.97
N ALA A 81 5.27 -9.61 22.48
CA ALA A 81 5.79 -8.69 21.47
C ALA A 81 5.00 -8.81 20.16
N ALA A 82 4.75 -10.02 19.66
CA ALA A 82 3.95 -10.26 18.46
C ALA A 82 2.50 -9.79 18.61
N ALA A 83 1.87 -10.06 19.76
CA ALA A 83 0.51 -9.62 20.05
C ALA A 83 0.42 -8.09 20.15
N THR A 84 1.36 -7.46 20.86
CA THR A 84 1.45 -5.99 20.98
C THR A 84 1.68 -5.36 19.61
N TYR A 85 2.61 -5.91 18.82
CA TYR A 85 2.90 -5.45 17.47
C TYR A 85 1.67 -5.55 16.57
N SER A 86 0.92 -6.64 16.66
CA SER A 86 -0.31 -6.84 15.89
C SER A 86 -1.39 -5.83 16.29
N ALA A 87 -1.63 -5.64 17.59
CA ALA A 87 -2.63 -4.70 18.09
C ALA A 87 -2.30 -3.24 17.70
N VAL A 88 -1.05 -2.82 17.90
CA VAL A 88 -0.57 -1.49 17.54
C VAL A 88 -0.58 -1.31 16.02
N GLY A 89 -0.16 -2.31 15.25
CA GLY A 89 -0.20 -2.29 13.79
C GLY A 89 -1.62 -2.19 13.23
N LEU A 90 -2.61 -2.84 13.84
CA LEU A 90 -4.02 -2.70 13.44
C LEU A 90 -4.59 -1.33 13.81
N ALA A 91 -4.25 -0.79 14.98
CA ALA A 91 -4.65 0.57 15.34
C ALA A 91 -4.01 1.61 14.40
N TRP A 92 -2.74 1.40 14.05
CA TRP A 92 -2.00 2.29 13.18
C TRP A 92 -2.48 2.26 11.74
N SER A 93 -3.03 1.13 11.25
CA SER A 93 -3.62 1.08 9.91
C SER A 93 -4.83 2.02 9.81
N VAL A 94 -5.70 2.03 10.81
CA VAL A 94 -6.83 2.96 10.90
C VAL A 94 -6.34 4.42 10.91
N VAL A 95 -5.29 4.70 11.68
CA VAL A 95 -4.68 6.04 11.72
C VAL A 95 -4.14 6.46 10.36
N TYR A 96 -3.39 5.57 9.69
CA TYR A 96 -2.86 5.77 8.35
C TYR A 96 -3.96 6.10 7.34
N GLY A 97 -4.98 5.25 7.23
CA GLY A 97 -6.06 5.47 6.27
C GLY A 97 -6.86 6.73 6.53
N ARG A 98 -7.03 7.13 7.81
CA ARG A 98 -7.88 8.27 8.16
C ARG A 98 -7.20 9.62 7.97
N TRP A 99 -5.91 9.70 8.33
CA TRP A 99 -5.21 10.98 8.46
C TRP A 99 -4.02 11.15 7.54
N TYR A 100 -3.51 10.10 6.89
CA TYR A 100 -2.30 10.20 6.09
C TYR A 100 -2.53 9.83 4.62
N GLU A 101 -3.24 8.72 4.36
CA GLU A 101 -3.50 8.24 3.00
C GLU A 101 -4.07 9.34 2.07
N PRO A 102 -5.08 10.14 2.49
CA PRO A 102 -5.70 11.13 1.59
C PRO A 102 -4.81 12.35 1.27
N TYR A 103 -3.82 12.62 2.13
CA TYR A 103 -3.04 13.87 2.09
C TYR A 103 -1.63 13.67 1.52
N LEU A 104 -1.16 12.43 1.46
CA LEU A 104 0.16 12.12 0.91
C LEU A 104 0.04 11.85 -0.59
N SER A 105 0.93 12.49 -1.35
CA SER A 105 1.12 12.25 -2.79
C SER A 105 2.22 11.21 -3.03
N GLY A 106 2.22 10.64 -4.24
CA GLY A 106 3.22 9.66 -4.68
C GLY A 106 2.76 8.21 -4.59
N PRO A 107 3.65 7.26 -4.94
CA PRO A 107 3.35 5.83 -4.94
C PRO A 107 2.86 5.33 -3.58
N CYS A 108 1.86 4.45 -3.57
CA CYS A 108 1.21 3.94 -2.36
C CYS A 108 2.21 3.39 -1.32
N TRP A 109 3.22 2.62 -1.75
CA TRP A 109 4.23 2.00 -0.89
C TRP A 109 5.11 3.06 -0.22
N GLN A 110 5.42 4.15 -0.94
CA GLN A 110 6.23 5.24 -0.42
C GLN A 110 5.47 6.03 0.64
N ARG A 111 4.18 6.32 0.41
CA ARG A 111 3.31 6.99 1.38
C ARG A 111 3.24 6.21 2.69
N GLY A 112 2.98 4.91 2.60
CA GLY A 112 2.95 4.03 3.76
C GLY A 112 4.29 3.92 4.48
N ALA A 113 5.41 3.78 3.76
CA ALA A 113 6.75 3.74 4.34
C ALA A 113 7.11 5.04 5.08
N LEU A 114 6.74 6.20 4.52
CA LEU A 114 7.01 7.52 5.12
C LEU A 114 6.23 7.70 6.43
N VAL A 115 4.97 7.27 6.49
CA VAL A 115 4.17 7.30 7.74
C VAL A 115 4.72 6.32 8.77
N ALA A 116 5.24 5.17 8.34
CA ALA A 116 5.82 4.19 9.25
C ALA A 116 7.13 4.67 9.91
N LEU A 117 7.81 5.69 9.36
CA LEU A 117 8.93 6.34 10.06
C LEU A 117 8.48 7.00 11.37
N VAL A 118 7.28 7.58 11.41
CA VAL A 118 6.71 8.15 12.64
C VAL A 118 6.47 7.04 13.67
N ALA A 119 5.88 5.92 13.24
CA ALA A 119 5.69 4.75 14.10
C ALA A 119 7.02 4.18 14.60
N TRP A 120 8.05 4.13 13.74
CA TRP A 120 9.38 3.66 14.10
C TRP A 120 10.04 4.55 15.16
N VAL A 121 9.96 5.88 15.02
CA VAL A 121 10.47 6.82 16.03
C VAL A 121 9.75 6.61 17.36
N LEU A 122 8.42 6.53 17.35
CA LEU A 122 7.63 6.26 18.56
C LEU A 122 8.00 4.92 19.20
N SER A 123 8.13 3.87 18.41
CA SER A 123 8.53 2.55 18.89
C SER A 123 9.93 2.57 19.51
N SER A 124 10.89 3.22 18.85
CA SER A 124 12.29 3.23 19.29
C SER A 124 12.53 4.12 20.51
N LEU A 125 11.72 5.16 20.72
CA LEU A 125 11.87 6.12 21.83
C LEU A 125 10.92 5.84 23.00
N VAL A 126 9.80 5.14 22.77
CA VAL A 126 8.79 4.88 23.80
C VAL A 126 8.70 3.39 24.09
N LEU A 127 8.39 2.57 23.07
CA LEU A 127 8.12 1.15 23.27
C LEU A 127 9.38 0.38 23.70
N PHE A 128 10.53 0.68 23.10
CA PHE A 128 11.78 0.00 23.40
C PHE A 128 12.23 0.20 24.87
N PRO A 129 12.28 1.45 25.41
CA PRO A 129 12.50 1.67 26.83
C PRO A 129 11.47 0.99 27.73
N MET A 130 10.18 1.03 27.38
CA MET A 130 9.12 0.40 28.19
C MET A 130 9.29 -1.12 28.30
N LEU A 131 9.87 -1.75 27.29
CA LEU A 131 10.19 -3.18 27.27
C LEU A 131 11.55 -3.52 27.92
N GLY A 132 12.26 -2.53 28.48
CA GLY A 132 13.58 -2.71 29.09
C GLY A 132 14.69 -2.99 28.07
N MET A 133 14.54 -2.51 26.83
CA MET A 133 15.57 -2.59 25.78
C MET A 133 16.39 -1.30 25.66
N GLY A 134 16.03 -0.26 26.43
CA GLY A 134 16.60 1.07 26.36
C GLY A 134 16.23 1.84 25.09
N PRO A 135 16.61 3.13 25.00
CA PRO A 135 16.42 3.93 23.79
C PRO A 135 17.15 3.31 22.61
N LEU A 136 16.47 3.20 21.46
CA LEU A 136 16.99 2.59 20.23
C LEU A 136 17.42 1.10 20.37
N GLY A 137 17.17 0.46 21.51
CA GLY A 137 17.50 -0.96 21.74
C GLY A 137 18.94 -1.20 22.19
N PHE A 138 19.68 -0.16 22.60
CA PHE A 138 21.10 -0.30 22.95
C PHE A 138 21.37 -1.13 24.22
N GLU A 139 20.41 -1.28 25.13
CA GLU A 139 20.58 -2.10 26.34
C GLU A 139 20.63 -3.61 26.02
N LEU A 140 20.26 -4.01 24.80
CA LEU A 140 20.41 -5.39 24.35
C LEU A 140 21.88 -5.80 24.13
N GLY A 141 22.84 -4.86 24.12
CA GLY A 141 24.25 -5.14 23.84
C GLY A 141 24.52 -5.58 22.39
N ALA A 142 23.49 -5.56 21.53
CA ALA A 142 23.55 -5.96 20.12
C ALA A 142 24.02 -4.84 19.17
N GLY A 143 24.66 -3.79 19.71
CA GLY A 143 25.09 -2.63 18.95
C GLY A 143 23.91 -1.95 18.23
N PRO A 144 24.09 -1.50 16.96
CA PRO A 144 23.04 -0.83 16.19
C PRO A 144 22.05 -1.80 15.52
N LEU A 145 22.22 -3.12 15.64
CA LEU A 145 21.34 -4.09 14.96
C LEU A 145 19.86 -3.95 15.36
N PRO A 146 19.49 -3.73 16.64
CA PRO A 146 18.08 -3.57 17.02
C PRO A 146 17.40 -2.38 16.34
N VAL A 147 18.04 -1.21 16.31
CA VAL A 147 17.46 0.00 15.70
C VAL A 147 17.34 -0.15 14.18
N ILE A 148 18.35 -0.72 13.52
CA ILE A 148 18.34 -0.96 12.07
C ILE A 148 17.27 -2.01 11.72
N GLY A 149 17.23 -3.13 12.43
CA GLY A 149 16.22 -4.17 12.24
C GLY A 149 14.80 -3.64 12.44
N SER A 150 14.59 -2.86 13.50
CA SER A 150 13.32 -2.19 13.76
C SER A 150 12.91 -1.25 12.64
N LEU A 151 13.84 -0.41 12.15
CA LEU A 151 13.59 0.50 11.03
C LEU A 151 13.14 -0.27 9.79
N LEU A 152 13.86 -1.33 9.42
CA LEU A 152 13.52 -2.15 8.27
C LEU A 152 12.13 -2.79 8.41
N LEU A 153 11.78 -3.33 9.57
CA LEU A 153 10.46 -3.93 9.81
C LEU A 153 9.34 -2.89 9.69
N HIS A 154 9.53 -1.67 10.20
CA HIS A 154 8.55 -0.60 10.06
C HIS A 154 8.43 -0.12 8.61
N LEU A 155 9.52 0.00 7.87
CA LEU A 155 9.47 0.35 6.45
C LEU A 155 8.73 -0.73 5.63
N ILE A 156 8.97 -2.01 5.90
CA ILE A 156 8.25 -3.13 5.27
C ILE A 156 6.77 -3.09 5.64
N TYR A 157 6.45 -2.86 6.92
CA TYR A 157 5.08 -2.71 7.39
C TYR A 157 4.36 -1.56 6.69
N GLY A 158 4.98 -0.37 6.67
CA GLY A 158 4.43 0.82 6.04
C GLY A 158 4.21 0.63 4.54
N ALA A 159 5.22 0.12 3.83
CA ALA A 159 5.11 -0.17 2.41
C ALA A 159 3.98 -1.17 2.13
N GLY A 160 3.94 -2.28 2.88
CA GLY A 160 2.90 -3.30 2.77
C GLY A 160 1.50 -2.76 3.08
N LEU A 161 1.39 -1.86 4.05
CA LEU A 161 0.15 -1.18 4.41
C LEU A 161 -0.34 -0.27 3.28
N GLY A 162 0.54 0.56 2.71
CA GLY A 162 0.19 1.44 1.60
C GLY A 162 -0.30 0.67 0.38
N LEU A 163 0.40 -0.43 0.06
CA LEU A 163 0.01 -1.35 -1.02
C LEU A 163 -1.32 -2.05 -0.74
N ALA A 164 -1.54 -2.51 0.50
CA ALA A 164 -2.79 -3.17 0.87
C ALA A 164 -4.00 -2.22 0.80
N TYR A 165 -3.82 -0.95 1.18
CA TYR A 165 -4.85 0.08 1.02
C TYR A 165 -5.21 0.35 -0.44
N GLU A 166 -4.22 0.40 -1.34
CA GLU A 166 -4.47 0.56 -2.76
C GLU A 166 -5.20 -0.67 -3.35
N ALA A 167 -4.72 -1.87 -3.04
CA ALA A 167 -5.30 -3.12 -3.54
C ALA A 167 -6.77 -3.35 -3.10
N VAL A 168 -7.16 -2.81 -1.93
CA VAL A 168 -8.52 -2.93 -1.40
C VAL A 168 -9.39 -1.72 -1.77
N GLY A 169 -8.80 -0.53 -1.94
CA GLY A 169 -9.47 0.74 -2.26
C GLY A 169 -10.25 0.73 -3.57
N ASP A 170 -9.71 0.08 -4.61
CA ASP A 170 -10.40 -0.05 -5.90
C ASP A 170 -11.73 -0.80 -5.80
N ARG A 171 -11.93 -1.65 -4.80
CA ARG A 171 -13.11 -2.53 -4.71
C ARG A 171 -14.31 -1.90 -4.02
N GLN A 172 -14.09 -0.97 -3.09
CA GLN A 172 -15.18 -0.42 -2.27
C GLN A 172 -15.95 0.71 -2.95
N PHE A 173 -15.31 1.43 -3.88
CA PHE A 173 -15.99 2.42 -4.72
C PHE A 173 -17.16 1.80 -5.50
N LEU A 174 -17.04 0.52 -5.88
CA LEU A 174 -18.06 -0.22 -6.62
C LEU A 174 -19.26 -0.65 -5.77
N ILE A 175 -19.10 -0.78 -4.44
CA ILE A 175 -20.17 -1.24 -3.54
C ILE A 175 -20.96 -0.06 -2.96
N ALA A 176 -20.31 1.09 -2.77
CA ALA A 176 -20.96 2.32 -2.28
C ALA A 176 -21.73 3.08 -3.38
N ALA A 177 -21.75 2.57 -4.61
CA ALA A 177 -22.40 3.13 -5.78
C ALA A 177 -23.67 2.33 -6.22
N PRO A 178 -24.63 1.99 -5.33
CA PRO A 178 -25.77 1.12 -5.67
C PRO A 178 -26.83 1.79 -6.56
N HIS A 179 -26.61 3.03 -7.03
CA HIS A 179 -27.55 3.75 -7.90
C HIS A 179 -26.99 4.11 -9.29
N TYR A 180 -25.82 3.59 -9.66
CA TYR A 180 -25.29 3.73 -11.02
C TYR A 180 -25.57 2.44 -11.81
N ASP A 181 -26.85 2.14 -12.01
CA ASP A 181 -27.32 0.93 -12.71
C ASP A 181 -27.09 0.94 -14.24
N LEU A 182 -26.44 1.95 -14.82
CA LEU A 182 -26.45 2.16 -16.28
C LEU A 182 -25.11 2.66 -16.79
N LEU A 183 -24.16 1.75 -17.04
CA LEU A 183 -23.33 1.75 -18.26
C LEU A 183 -22.51 0.46 -18.33
N PRO A 184 -22.91 -0.52 -19.17
CA PRO A 184 -22.11 -1.69 -19.45
C PRO A 184 -20.82 -1.26 -20.17
N GLY A 185 -19.70 -1.18 -19.46
CA GLY A 185 -18.36 -1.07 -20.06
C GLY A 185 -17.38 -0.04 -19.50
N ALA A 186 -17.78 0.84 -18.57
CA ALA A 186 -16.93 2.00 -18.20
C ALA A 186 -15.94 1.79 -17.03
N PHE A 187 -15.95 0.63 -16.36
CA PHE A 187 -14.93 0.29 -15.37
C PHE A 187 -14.44 -1.13 -15.60
N ARG A 188 -13.34 -1.28 -16.36
CA ARG A 188 -12.54 -2.50 -16.26
C ARG A 188 -11.85 -2.44 -14.90
N LEU A 189 -12.48 -3.07 -13.91
CA LEU A 189 -11.76 -3.59 -12.76
C LEU A 189 -10.44 -4.18 -13.28
N PRO A 190 -9.27 -3.87 -12.68
CA PRO A 190 -8.06 -4.65 -12.93
C PRO A 190 -8.49 -6.12 -12.84
N ASP A 191 -8.36 -6.86 -13.95
CA ASP A 191 -8.93 -8.21 -14.07
C ASP A 191 -8.70 -8.94 -12.75
N GLY A 192 -9.75 -9.40 -12.06
CA GLY A 192 -9.56 -10.15 -10.81
C GLY A 192 -8.58 -11.34 -10.99
N ALA A 193 -8.39 -11.77 -12.24
CA ALA A 193 -7.37 -12.68 -12.69
C ALA A 193 -5.91 -12.21 -12.46
N SER A 194 -5.56 -10.92 -12.51
CA SER A 194 -4.20 -10.43 -12.23
C SER A 194 -3.86 -10.52 -10.74
N ALA A 195 -4.77 -10.07 -9.86
CA ALA A 195 -4.64 -10.23 -8.41
C ALA A 195 -4.62 -11.71 -8.00
N GLY A 196 -5.49 -12.53 -8.62
CA GLY A 196 -5.49 -13.99 -8.41
C GLY A 196 -4.19 -14.66 -8.86
N ARG A 197 -3.67 -14.30 -10.04
CA ARG A 197 -2.35 -14.76 -10.51
C ARG A 197 -1.23 -14.33 -9.55
N GLY A 198 -1.29 -13.11 -9.05
CA GLY A 198 -0.34 -12.60 -8.06
C GLY A 198 -0.35 -13.43 -6.79
N LEU A 199 -1.52 -13.74 -6.24
CA LEU A 199 -1.66 -14.56 -5.04
C LEU A 199 -1.11 -15.98 -5.26
N ILE A 200 -1.35 -16.59 -6.42
CA ILE A 200 -0.86 -17.93 -6.75
C ILE A 200 0.68 -17.91 -6.89
N VAL A 201 1.22 -17.02 -7.73
CA VAL A 201 2.68 -16.92 -7.97
C VAL A 201 3.41 -16.58 -6.68
N GLY A 202 2.89 -15.61 -5.94
CA GLY A 202 3.40 -15.23 -4.64
C GLY A 202 3.37 -16.38 -3.63
N GLY A 203 2.24 -17.09 -3.54
CA GLY A 203 2.09 -18.22 -2.63
C GLY A 203 3.06 -19.36 -2.94
N LEU A 204 3.30 -19.65 -4.23
CA LEU A 204 4.27 -20.64 -4.66
C LEU A 204 5.72 -20.23 -4.32
N LEU A 205 6.07 -18.96 -4.54
CA LEU A 205 7.38 -18.42 -4.15
C LEU A 205 7.55 -18.46 -2.63
N GLY A 206 6.52 -18.08 -1.87
CA GLY A 206 6.49 -18.16 -0.42
C GLY A 206 6.67 -19.59 0.09
N ALA A 207 5.96 -20.55 -0.50
CA ALA A 207 6.12 -21.98 -0.19
C ALA A 207 7.56 -22.45 -0.42
N THR A 208 8.15 -22.06 -1.55
CA THR A 208 9.52 -22.43 -1.93
C THR A 208 10.53 -21.87 -0.91
N VAL A 209 10.40 -20.59 -0.56
CA VAL A 209 11.24 -19.96 0.47
C VAL A 209 11.07 -20.66 1.82
N GLY A 210 9.82 -20.92 2.24
CA GLY A 210 9.53 -21.62 3.50
C GLY A 210 10.16 -23.01 3.57
N LEU A 211 10.11 -23.78 2.48
CA LEU A 211 10.73 -25.10 2.37
C LEU A 211 12.27 -25.03 2.39
N LEU A 212 12.86 -24.03 1.72
CA LEU A 212 14.31 -23.81 1.75
C LEU A 212 14.78 -23.41 3.15
N SER A 213 14.06 -22.53 3.85
CA SER A 213 14.34 -22.17 5.24
C SER A 213 14.28 -23.40 6.16
N LEU A 214 13.26 -24.25 6.00
CA LEU A 214 13.14 -25.51 6.74
C LEU A 214 14.29 -26.48 6.47
N SER A 215 14.73 -26.56 5.21
CA SER A 215 15.87 -27.39 4.83
C SER A 215 17.15 -26.89 5.49
N PHE A 216 17.33 -25.57 5.57
CA PHE A 216 18.45 -24.94 6.26
C PHE A 216 18.41 -25.18 7.77
N VAL A 217 17.25 -25.07 8.42
CA VAL A 217 17.08 -25.38 9.85
C VAL A 217 17.36 -26.85 10.15
N ARG A 218 16.98 -27.78 9.26
CA ARG A 218 17.30 -29.21 9.44
C ARG A 218 18.80 -29.50 9.36
N LEU A 219 19.54 -28.67 8.63
CA LEU A 219 21.00 -28.76 8.55
C LEU A 219 21.69 -28.18 9.79
N SER A 220 21.07 -27.22 10.47
CA SER A 220 21.55 -26.75 11.76
C SER A 220 21.22 -27.80 12.83
N SER A 221 22.19 -28.20 13.66
CA SER A 221 22.00 -29.26 14.67
C SER A 221 21.08 -28.86 15.84
N ASP A 222 20.36 -27.74 15.72
CA ASP A 222 19.65 -27.10 16.81
C ASP A 222 18.19 -27.58 16.88
N ARG A 223 17.94 -28.55 17.78
CA ARG A 223 16.63 -29.21 17.92
C ARG A 223 15.51 -28.28 18.37
N ALA A 224 15.83 -27.15 19.00
CA ALA A 224 14.85 -26.20 19.51
C ALA A 224 14.01 -25.54 18.39
N LEU A 225 14.60 -25.34 17.20
CA LEU A 225 13.88 -24.78 16.05
C LEU A 225 13.03 -25.80 15.29
N LEU A 226 13.27 -27.09 15.51
CA LEU A 226 12.54 -28.20 14.88
C LEU A 226 11.19 -28.51 15.55
N GLU A 227 10.93 -27.96 16.74
CA GLU A 227 9.65 -28.18 17.45
C GLU A 227 8.49 -27.35 16.89
N LEU A 228 8.78 -26.30 16.12
CA LEU A 228 7.73 -25.63 15.34
C LEU A 228 7.24 -26.59 14.25
N PRO A 229 5.93 -26.89 14.16
CA PRO A 229 5.41 -27.76 13.13
C PRO A 229 5.83 -27.25 11.76
N ALA A 230 6.57 -28.06 10.99
CA ALA A 230 7.03 -27.67 9.65
C ALA A 230 5.89 -27.15 8.76
N ALA A 231 4.68 -27.70 8.97
CA ALA A 231 3.45 -27.26 8.32
C ALA A 231 3.04 -25.83 8.67
N LEU A 232 3.24 -25.38 9.92
CA LEU A 232 2.95 -24.00 10.32
C LEU A 232 3.91 -23.03 9.63
N TRP A 233 5.20 -23.39 9.54
CA TRP A 233 6.21 -22.56 8.88
C TRP A 233 5.93 -22.37 7.40
N THR A 234 5.69 -23.46 6.67
CA THR A 234 5.34 -23.39 5.24
C THR A 234 4.02 -22.68 5.01
N PHE A 235 3.03 -22.86 5.89
CA PHE A 235 1.74 -22.17 5.80
C PHE A 235 1.89 -20.65 5.92
N VAL A 236 2.65 -20.16 6.92
CA VAL A 236 2.90 -18.72 7.06
C VAL A 236 3.67 -18.18 5.86
N ALA A 237 4.65 -18.94 5.34
CA ALA A 237 5.41 -18.55 4.16
C ALA A 237 4.55 -18.46 2.89
N VAL A 238 3.63 -19.41 2.68
CA VAL A 238 2.66 -19.39 1.59
C VAL A 238 1.74 -18.17 1.69
N ILE A 239 1.20 -17.88 2.88
CA ILE A 239 0.31 -16.72 3.07
C ILE A 239 1.07 -15.42 2.79
N ALA A 240 2.25 -15.26 3.38
CA ALA A 240 3.05 -14.05 3.19
C ALA A 240 3.46 -13.87 1.73
N GLY A 241 3.90 -14.94 1.07
CA GLY A 241 4.18 -14.95 -0.35
C GLY A 241 2.95 -14.56 -1.17
N GLY A 242 1.78 -15.14 -0.88
CA GLY A 242 0.53 -14.85 -1.56
C GLY A 242 0.10 -13.39 -1.44
N VAL A 243 0.22 -12.81 -0.24
CA VAL A 243 -0.03 -11.38 -0.02
C VAL A 243 0.91 -10.54 -0.86
N VAL A 244 2.22 -10.80 -0.81
CA VAL A 244 3.23 -10.05 -1.58
C VAL A 244 3.01 -10.17 -3.09
N GLY A 245 2.75 -11.38 -3.60
CA GLY A 245 2.53 -11.60 -5.02
C GLY A 245 1.25 -10.93 -5.54
N SER A 246 0.18 -10.90 -4.72
CA SER A 246 -1.07 -10.21 -5.08
C SER A 246 -0.89 -8.70 -5.28
N ILE A 247 0.13 -8.14 -4.66
CA ILE A 247 0.48 -6.72 -4.72
C ILE A 247 1.45 -6.43 -5.88
N VAL A 248 2.51 -7.24 -6.02
CA VAL A 248 3.60 -6.96 -6.97
C VAL A 248 3.20 -7.24 -8.42
N LEU A 249 2.46 -8.34 -8.66
CA LEU A 249 2.20 -8.80 -10.02
C LEU A 249 1.31 -7.84 -10.86
N PRO A 250 0.23 -7.25 -10.31
CA PRO A 250 -0.56 -6.26 -11.05
C PRO A 250 0.28 -5.06 -11.50
N SER A 251 1.18 -4.58 -10.62
CA SER A 251 2.06 -3.43 -10.87
C SER A 251 3.03 -3.63 -12.03
N LEU A 252 3.45 -4.87 -12.27
CA LEU A 252 4.32 -5.22 -13.40
C LEU A 252 3.56 -5.37 -14.71
N SER A 253 2.26 -5.69 -14.65
CA SER A 253 1.43 -5.93 -15.83
C SER A 253 0.86 -4.67 -16.46
N SER A 254 0.63 -3.61 -15.68
CA SER A 254 0.01 -2.37 -16.15
C SER A 254 0.90 -1.59 -17.13
N GLY A 255 2.23 -1.64 -16.96
CA GLY A 255 3.16 -0.87 -17.80
C GLY A 255 3.25 -1.33 -19.26
N SER A 256 2.84 -2.56 -19.59
CA SER A 256 2.99 -3.10 -20.95
C SER A 256 1.79 -2.86 -21.88
N SER A 257 0.58 -2.68 -21.33
CA SER A 257 -0.62 -2.51 -22.15
C SER A 257 -0.85 -1.05 -22.58
N GLU A 258 -0.54 -0.07 -21.72
CA GLU A 258 -0.77 1.34 -22.05
C GLU A 258 0.11 1.84 -23.21
N LEU A 259 1.34 1.33 -23.35
CA LEU A 259 2.22 1.70 -24.46
C LEU A 259 1.78 1.12 -25.80
N ALA A 260 1.13 -0.04 -25.82
CA ALA A 260 0.69 -0.68 -27.06
C ALA A 260 -0.60 -0.04 -27.62
N ASP A 261 -1.49 0.45 -26.75
CA ASP A 261 -2.75 1.09 -27.18
C ASP A 261 -2.56 2.58 -27.52
N ALA A 262 -1.50 3.23 -27.01
CA ALA A 262 -1.23 4.65 -27.27
C ALA A 262 -0.66 4.93 -28.69
N GLU A 263 -0.04 3.94 -29.34
CA GLU A 263 0.67 4.13 -30.62
C GLU A 263 -0.27 4.12 -31.85
N ASP A 264 -1.52 3.63 -31.71
CA ASP A 264 -2.51 3.54 -32.80
C ASP A 264 -3.56 4.68 -32.78
N LEU A 265 -3.56 5.53 -31.74
CA LEU A 265 -4.37 6.74 -31.69
C LEU A 265 -3.65 7.85 -32.46
N GLY A 266 -3.86 7.90 -33.78
CA GLY A 266 -3.30 8.92 -34.68
C GLY A 266 -3.59 10.39 -34.27
N PRO A 267 -3.27 11.40 -35.12
CA PRO A 267 -3.26 12.84 -34.80
C PRO A 267 -4.60 13.49 -34.39
N LEU A 268 -5.61 12.69 -34.07
CA LEU A 268 -6.90 13.06 -33.49
C LEU A 268 -6.95 12.90 -31.96
N ALA A 269 -5.81 12.94 -31.26
CA ALA A 269 -5.74 13.23 -29.82
C ALA A 269 -6.30 14.65 -29.53
N ARG A 270 -7.60 14.85 -29.77
CA ARG A 270 -8.30 16.11 -29.53
C ARG A 270 -8.40 16.28 -28.03
N ARG A 271 -7.50 17.11 -27.48
CA ARG A 271 -7.66 17.65 -26.14
C ARG A 271 -9.01 18.37 -26.08
N ARG A 272 -9.87 17.99 -25.14
CA ARG A 272 -11.10 18.74 -24.86
C ARG A 272 -10.96 19.51 -23.56
N GLY A 273 -11.57 20.69 -23.52
CA GLY A 273 -11.75 21.47 -22.31
C GLY A 273 -12.83 20.84 -21.44
N LEU A 274 -12.54 20.71 -20.15
CA LEU A 274 -13.47 20.47 -19.07
C LEU A 274 -13.47 21.74 -18.22
N ARG A 275 -14.62 22.15 -17.72
CA ARG A 275 -14.74 23.31 -16.83
C ARG A 275 -15.47 22.90 -15.56
N VAL A 276 -15.00 23.38 -14.41
CA VAL A 276 -15.79 23.33 -13.18
C VAL A 276 -16.86 24.40 -13.29
N VAL A 277 -18.12 24.00 -13.35
CA VAL A 277 -19.25 24.93 -13.48
C VAL A 277 -19.90 25.28 -12.15
N ASP A 278 -19.74 24.42 -11.16
CA ASP A 278 -20.20 24.66 -9.80
C ASP A 278 -19.31 23.91 -8.82
N SER A 279 -19.17 24.45 -7.62
CA SER A 279 -18.49 23.80 -6.52
C SER A 279 -19.27 23.98 -5.23
N ASN A 280 -19.57 22.88 -4.54
CA ASN A 280 -20.07 22.94 -3.17
C ASN A 280 -18.91 22.60 -2.24
N GLY A 281 -18.58 23.47 -1.28
CA GLY A 281 -17.43 23.31 -0.38
C GLY A 281 -16.08 23.70 -0.99
N CYS A 282 -15.01 23.58 -0.20
CA CYS A 282 -13.64 23.92 -0.62
C CYS A 282 -12.90 22.66 -1.08
N CYS A 283 -12.48 22.63 -2.35
CA CYS A 283 -11.61 21.57 -2.84
C CYS A 283 -10.23 21.67 -2.14
N PRO A 284 -9.66 20.57 -1.59
CA PRO A 284 -8.34 20.58 -0.95
C PRO A 284 -7.20 21.00 -1.90
N ARG A 285 -7.41 20.87 -3.21
CA ARG A 285 -6.47 21.33 -4.24
C ARG A 285 -6.68 22.78 -4.66
N GLY A 286 -7.66 23.47 -4.07
CA GLY A 286 -7.96 24.86 -4.37
C GLY A 286 -8.72 25.09 -5.67
N TYR A 287 -9.35 24.06 -6.25
CA TYR A 287 -10.16 24.22 -7.45
C TYR A 287 -11.48 24.92 -7.16
N GLU A 288 -11.83 25.90 -8.00
CA GLU A 288 -13.02 26.75 -7.89
C GLU A 288 -13.87 26.70 -9.17
N ALA A 289 -15.12 27.17 -9.07
CA ALA A 289 -15.99 27.32 -10.24
C ALA A 289 -15.39 28.31 -11.25
N GLY A 290 -15.24 27.86 -12.49
CA GLY A 290 -14.57 28.57 -13.57
C GLY A 290 -13.24 27.93 -14.00
N ASP A 291 -12.63 27.10 -13.15
CA ASP A 291 -11.38 26.41 -13.49
C ASP A 291 -11.55 25.48 -14.69
N THR A 292 -10.54 25.47 -15.56
CA THR A 292 -10.53 24.65 -16.77
C THR A 292 -9.44 23.58 -16.73
N PHE A 293 -9.78 22.41 -17.23
CA PHE A 293 -8.94 21.23 -17.34
C PHE A 293 -8.88 20.81 -18.80
N THR A 294 -7.75 20.29 -19.24
CA THR A 294 -7.64 19.60 -20.53
C THR A 294 -7.61 18.11 -20.29
N CYS A 295 -8.44 17.36 -20.99
CA CYS A 295 -8.36 15.90 -21.00
C CYS A 295 -7.91 15.39 -22.36
N THR A 296 -7.02 14.40 -22.36
CA THR A 296 -6.63 13.64 -23.56
C THR A 296 -7.59 12.47 -23.79
N ALA A 297 -7.57 11.87 -24.99
CA ALA A 297 -8.33 10.65 -25.27
C ALA A 297 -7.88 9.44 -24.42
N ALA A 298 -6.65 9.48 -23.91
CA ALA A 298 -6.11 8.50 -22.98
C ALA A 298 -6.59 8.70 -21.53
N GLY A 299 -7.41 9.73 -21.26
CA GLY A 299 -7.92 10.04 -19.93
C GLY A 299 -6.94 10.81 -19.04
N GLU A 300 -5.84 11.32 -19.58
CA GLU A 300 -4.94 12.19 -18.83
C GLU A 300 -5.58 13.58 -18.66
N ILE A 301 -5.72 14.03 -17.41
CA ILE A 301 -6.31 15.32 -17.07
C ILE A 301 -5.22 16.27 -16.57
N SER A 302 -5.16 17.47 -17.15
CA SER A 302 -4.23 18.53 -16.75
C SER A 302 -4.98 19.84 -16.48
N PRO A 303 -4.86 20.45 -15.29
CA PRO A 303 -4.10 19.96 -14.14
C PRO A 303 -4.67 18.67 -13.53
N PRO A 304 -3.87 17.85 -12.83
CA PRO A 304 -4.34 16.56 -12.34
C PRO A 304 -5.44 16.74 -11.28
N LEU A 305 -6.56 16.04 -11.45
CA LEU A 305 -7.60 15.93 -10.42
C LEU A 305 -7.18 14.94 -9.32
N CYS A 306 -7.89 14.94 -8.19
CA CYS A 306 -7.69 13.88 -7.20
C CYS A 306 -8.18 12.53 -7.79
N PRO A 307 -7.63 11.38 -7.35
CA PRO A 307 -7.94 10.07 -7.94
C PRO A 307 -9.45 9.78 -8.03
N LEU A 308 -10.21 10.18 -7.01
CA LEU A 308 -11.66 9.97 -7.01
C LEU A 308 -12.42 10.85 -8.00
N ALA A 309 -12.04 12.13 -8.14
CA ALA A 309 -12.66 13.00 -9.13
C ALA A 309 -12.31 12.54 -10.56
N ALA A 310 -11.08 12.10 -10.79
CA ALA A 310 -10.65 11.52 -12.05
C ALA A 310 -11.41 10.21 -12.36
N ALA A 311 -11.56 9.32 -11.38
CA ALA A 311 -12.35 8.08 -11.50
C ALA A 311 -13.82 8.37 -11.84
N ALA A 312 -14.42 9.34 -11.16
CA ALA A 312 -15.81 9.70 -11.38
C ALA A 312 -16.06 10.45 -12.71
N LEU A 313 -14.99 10.93 -13.36
CA LEU A 313 -14.99 11.48 -14.72
C LEU A 313 -14.88 10.40 -15.82
N GLN A 314 -14.46 9.18 -15.50
CA GLN A 314 -14.27 8.13 -16.52
C GLN A 314 -15.51 7.86 -17.38
N PRO A 315 -16.75 7.83 -16.84
CA PRO A 315 -17.95 7.67 -17.67
C PRO A 315 -18.14 8.81 -18.69
N LEU A 316 -17.90 10.06 -18.27
CA LEU A 316 -17.93 11.24 -19.15
C LEU A 316 -16.88 11.13 -20.26
N LEU A 317 -15.66 10.73 -19.90
CA LEU A 317 -14.57 10.56 -20.86
C LEU A 317 -14.86 9.43 -21.86
N ALA A 318 -15.44 8.32 -21.41
CA ALA A 318 -15.89 7.24 -22.28
C ALA A 318 -16.99 7.69 -23.24
N ALA A 319 -18.00 8.43 -22.74
CA ALA A 319 -19.07 9.00 -23.58
C ALA A 319 -18.52 10.01 -24.61
N MET A 320 -17.49 10.79 -24.24
CA MET A 320 -16.80 11.68 -25.18
C MET A 320 -16.09 10.93 -26.30
N VAL A 321 -15.40 9.83 -25.96
CA VAL A 321 -14.71 8.98 -26.94
C VAL A 321 -15.72 8.36 -27.89
N ALA A 322 -16.90 7.99 -27.40
CA ALA A 322 -18.02 7.51 -28.21
C ALA A 322 -18.69 8.60 -29.07
N GLY A 323 -18.33 9.87 -28.90
CA GLY A 323 -18.90 10.99 -29.67
C GLY A 323 -20.30 11.42 -29.22
N GLU A 324 -20.75 10.98 -28.05
CA GLU A 324 -22.05 11.36 -27.52
C GLU A 324 -22.04 12.84 -27.03
N PRO A 325 -23.11 13.61 -27.29
CA PRO A 325 -23.23 14.96 -26.75
C PRO A 325 -23.38 14.88 -25.23
N GLY A 326 -22.29 15.13 -24.51
CA GLY A 326 -22.26 15.08 -23.05
C GLY A 326 -23.22 16.11 -22.44
N ALA A 327 -24.26 15.63 -21.75
CA ALA A 327 -25.01 16.48 -20.83
C ALA A 327 -24.07 16.95 -19.71
N PRO A 328 -24.31 18.14 -19.11
CA PRO A 328 -23.58 18.54 -17.91
C PRO A 328 -23.82 17.50 -16.80
N GLU A 329 -22.80 16.68 -16.53
CA GLU A 329 -22.90 15.60 -15.56
C GLU A 329 -22.27 16.03 -14.24
N ARG A 330 -23.00 15.83 -13.15
CA ARG A 330 -22.57 16.25 -11.82
C ARG A 330 -21.70 15.16 -11.22
N VAL A 331 -20.41 15.43 -11.10
CA VAL A 331 -19.44 14.50 -10.55
C VAL A 331 -19.17 14.83 -9.07
N CYS A 332 -19.70 14.05 -8.15
CA CYS A 332 -19.41 14.28 -6.72
C CYS A 332 -18.00 13.78 -6.37
N CYS A 333 -17.16 14.65 -5.82
CA CYS A 333 -15.93 14.22 -5.17
C CYS A 333 -16.31 13.56 -3.82
N PRO A 334 -16.02 12.27 -3.58
CA PRO A 334 -16.44 11.59 -2.34
C PRO A 334 -15.62 11.99 -1.11
N ILE A 335 -14.45 12.60 -1.31
CA ILE A 335 -13.58 13.02 -0.20
C ILE A 335 -14.02 14.41 0.26
N HIS A 336 -14.52 14.52 1.50
CA HIS A 336 -14.69 15.78 2.24
C HIS A 336 -15.93 16.66 1.98
N ASP A 337 -17.11 16.06 1.73
CA ASP A 337 -18.38 16.82 1.60
C ASP A 337 -18.35 17.94 0.53
N HIS A 338 -17.36 17.93 -0.37
CA HIS A 338 -17.26 18.91 -1.46
C HIS A 338 -17.59 18.26 -2.81
N MET A 339 -18.26 19.00 -3.67
CA MET A 339 -18.81 18.50 -4.94
C MET A 339 -18.30 19.41 -6.05
N LEU A 340 -17.64 18.85 -7.06
CA LEU A 340 -17.20 19.58 -8.25
C LEU A 340 -18.11 19.22 -9.41
N VAL A 341 -18.98 20.14 -9.83
CA VAL A 341 -19.78 19.91 -11.03
C VAL A 341 -18.91 20.25 -12.24
N LEU A 342 -18.65 19.24 -13.07
CA LEU A 342 -17.79 19.37 -14.24
C LEU A 342 -18.65 19.36 -15.49
N GLN A 343 -18.41 20.33 -16.36
CA GLN A 343 -19.05 20.39 -17.68
C GLN A 343 -17.99 20.26 -18.76
N LEU A 344 -18.30 19.45 -19.76
CA LEU A 344 -17.51 19.40 -20.97
C LEU A 344 -17.79 20.63 -21.83
N ASP A 345 -16.74 21.34 -22.21
CA ASP A 345 -16.89 22.41 -23.19
C ASP A 345 -17.34 21.77 -24.52
N PRO A 346 -18.38 22.32 -25.18
CA PRO A 346 -18.78 21.84 -26.50
C PRO A 346 -17.59 21.96 -27.45
N ILE A 347 -17.46 21.00 -28.37
CA ILE A 347 -16.41 21.03 -29.40
C ILE A 347 -16.66 22.28 -30.24
N SER A 348 -15.95 23.37 -29.95
CA SER A 348 -15.98 24.54 -30.80
C SER A 348 -15.12 24.22 -32.02
N PRO A 349 -15.66 24.21 -33.25
CA PRO A 349 -14.84 24.02 -34.45
C PRO A 349 -13.77 25.10 -34.62
N GLN A 350 -13.85 26.21 -33.88
CA GLN A 350 -12.89 27.31 -33.90
C GLN A 350 -11.75 27.19 -32.87
N SER A 351 -11.78 26.24 -31.94
CA SER A 351 -10.73 26.08 -30.92
C SER A 351 -9.53 25.24 -31.39
N ALA A 352 -9.49 24.83 -32.66
CA ALA A 352 -8.31 24.21 -33.28
C ALA A 352 -7.18 25.21 -33.60
N THR A 353 -7.18 26.36 -32.93
CA THR A 353 -6.05 27.29 -32.99
C THR A 353 -4.93 26.69 -32.14
N PRO A 354 -3.73 26.41 -32.70
CA PRO A 354 -2.62 25.88 -31.92
C PRO A 354 -2.37 26.77 -30.69
N LEU A 355 -2.30 26.16 -29.51
CA LEU A 355 -1.90 26.89 -28.30
C LEU A 355 -0.55 27.57 -28.58
N PRO A 356 -0.36 28.84 -28.17
CA PRO A 356 0.94 29.48 -28.23
C PRO A 356 1.95 28.62 -27.45
N PRO A 357 3.22 28.56 -27.89
CA PRO A 357 4.24 27.76 -27.23
C PRO A 357 4.30 28.10 -25.74
N PRO A 358 4.59 27.10 -24.86
CA PRO A 358 4.60 27.30 -23.42
C PRO A 358 5.53 28.47 -23.07
N VAL A 359 4.97 29.47 -22.39
CA VAL A 359 5.72 30.60 -21.86
C VAL A 359 6.71 30.02 -20.85
N THR A 360 7.98 30.02 -21.19
CA THR A 360 9.05 29.71 -20.25
C THR A 360 9.01 30.74 -19.13
N GLN A 361 8.57 30.32 -17.94
CA GLN A 361 8.77 31.10 -16.72
C GLN A 361 10.28 31.27 -16.54
N ARG A 362 10.76 32.51 -16.63
CA ARG A 362 12.15 32.88 -16.32
C ARG A 362 12.37 33.02 -14.83
#